data_AF-A0A3G2L5E4-F1
#
_entry.id   AF-A0A3G2L5E4-F1
#
_cell.length_a   1.000
_cell.length_b   1.000
_cell.length_c   1.000
_cell.angle_alpha   90.00
_cell.angle_beta   90.00
_cell.angle_gamma   90.00
#
_symmetry.space_group_name_H-M   'P 1'
#
loop_
_entity.id
_entity.type
_entity.pdbx_description
1 polymer ?
#
loop_
_entity_poly.entity_id
_entity_poly.type
_entity_poly.pdbx_seq_one_letter_code
_entity_poly.pdbx_strand_id
1 'polypeptide(L)'
;MFGQERNQKPIVNIDPGHGGFDTGAISIKGLKKKDVVINIAKEVVRLNRELFSDSLEIYLYPYSDTLISLGDPTKLAKALRADVFVTIHCNQAVRKAAQGIEDFIKQDDALSEYFWLSNSQLVLNMPVFKYSGKLPNAQVPFWN
;
A
#
# COMPACT_ATOMS: atom_id res chain seq x y z
N MET A 1 -14.99 -24.33 8.23
CA MET A 1 -15.86 -23.47 9.08
C MET A 1 -15.97 -22.13 8.35
N PHE A 2 -17.03 -21.95 7.57
CA PHE A 2 -17.25 -20.73 6.80
C PHE A 2 -17.67 -19.62 7.78
N GLY A 3 -16.90 -18.53 7.80
CA GLY A 3 -17.07 -17.43 8.74
C GLY A 3 -18.40 -16.71 8.54
N GLN A 4 -19.03 -16.32 9.65
CA GLN A 4 -20.24 -15.49 9.68
C GLN A 4 -20.09 -14.28 8.75
N GLU A 5 -21.09 -14.02 7.91
CA GLU A 5 -21.20 -12.75 7.18
C GLU A 5 -21.17 -11.60 8.18
N ARG A 6 -20.09 -10.82 8.19
CA ARG A 6 -20.08 -9.55 8.90
C ARG A 6 -20.99 -8.61 8.12
N ASN A 7 -22.05 -8.13 8.75
CA ASN A 7 -22.93 -7.09 8.21
C ASN A 7 -22.26 -5.69 8.26
N GLN A 8 -20.93 -5.64 8.10
CA GLN A 8 -20.09 -4.44 8.23
C GLN A 8 -19.09 -4.42 7.07
N LYS A 9 -18.82 -3.22 6.54
CA LYS A 9 -17.84 -3.03 5.48
C LYS A 9 -16.45 -3.50 5.95
N PRO A 10 -15.67 -4.19 5.11
CA PRO A 10 -14.27 -4.48 5.43
C PRO A 10 -13.51 -3.17 5.66
N ILE A 11 -12.72 -3.14 6.73
CA ILE A 11 -11.92 -1.98 7.10
C ILE A 11 -10.54 -2.10 6.45
N VAL A 12 -10.19 -1.12 5.62
CA VAL A 12 -8.89 -1.05 4.93
C VAL A 12 -8.13 0.17 5.44
N ASN A 13 -6.96 -0.06 6.02
CA ASN A 13 -6.05 1.02 6.39
C ASN A 13 -4.94 1.15 5.33
N ILE A 14 -4.79 2.33 4.75
CA ILE A 14 -3.79 2.64 3.72
C ILE A 14 -2.76 3.62 4.28
N ASP A 15 -1.50 3.26 4.16
CA ASP A 15 -0.34 4.06 4.51
C ASP A 15 0.38 4.55 3.23
N PRO A 16 0.10 5.77 2.75
CA PRO A 16 0.90 6.41 1.73
C PRO A 16 2.24 6.84 2.35
N GLY A 17 3.29 6.04 2.14
CA GLY A 17 4.54 6.22 2.88
C GLY A 17 5.22 7.57 2.64
N HIS A 18 6.06 7.99 3.59
CA HIS A 18 6.64 9.35 3.69
C HIS A 18 5.59 10.42 4.05
N GLY A 19 6.01 11.68 4.17
CA GLY A 19 5.13 12.79 4.55
C GLY A 19 5.86 13.91 5.30
N GLY A 20 5.34 15.13 5.23
CA GLY A 20 5.96 16.29 5.86
C GLY A 20 7.33 16.61 5.23
N PHE A 21 8.39 16.63 6.04
CA PHE A 21 9.78 16.86 5.56
C PHE A 21 10.39 15.65 4.86
N ASP A 22 9.91 14.45 5.16
CA ASP A 22 10.34 13.26 4.44
C ASP A 22 9.62 13.23 3.08
N THR A 23 10.35 13.61 2.03
CA THR A 23 9.82 13.62 0.66
C THR A 23 9.89 12.26 -0.01
N GLY A 24 10.61 11.30 0.59
CA GLY A 24 11.15 10.14 -0.09
C GLY A 24 11.98 10.54 -1.32
N ALA A 25 12.08 9.62 -2.29
CA ALA A 25 12.80 9.85 -3.54
C ALA A 25 12.26 11.05 -4.32
N ILE A 26 13.16 11.84 -4.90
CA ILE A 26 12.85 12.97 -5.77
C ILE A 26 13.30 12.62 -7.19
N SER A 27 12.39 12.73 -8.15
CA SER A 27 12.70 12.48 -9.56
C SER A 27 13.58 13.59 -10.14
N ILE A 28 14.22 13.33 -11.28
CA ILE A 28 14.98 14.34 -12.03
C ILE A 28 14.17 15.59 -12.41
N LYS A 29 12.83 15.49 -12.44
CA LYS A 29 11.90 16.59 -12.73
C LYS A 29 11.34 17.25 -11.46
N GLY A 30 11.84 16.88 -10.28
CA GLY A 30 11.40 17.44 -8.99
C GLY A 30 10.12 16.81 -8.42
N LEU A 31 9.60 15.74 -9.02
CA LEU A 31 8.43 15.02 -8.48
C LEU A 31 8.85 14.26 -7.22
N LYS A 32 8.15 14.49 -6.11
CA LYS A 32 8.45 13.85 -4.82
C LYS A 32 7.60 12.60 -4.64
N LYS A 33 8.22 11.52 -4.15
CA LYS A 33 7.54 10.26 -3.85
C LYS A 33 6.32 10.48 -2.97
N LYS A 34 6.43 11.28 -1.91
CA LYS A 34 5.32 11.58 -1.00
C LYS A 34 4.06 12.12 -1.71
N ASP A 35 4.24 12.97 -2.72
CA ASP A 35 3.13 13.61 -3.44
C ASP A 35 2.43 12.59 -4.35
N VAL A 36 3.20 11.66 -4.93
CA VAL A 36 2.66 10.60 -5.78
C VAL A 36 1.85 9.61 -4.95
N VAL A 37 2.41 9.11 -3.85
CA VAL A 37 1.76 8.05 -3.06
C VAL A 37 0.50 8.53 -2.34
N ILE A 38 0.47 9.77 -1.84
CA ILE A 38 -0.76 10.33 -1.24
C ILE A 38 -1.86 10.55 -2.30
N ASN A 39 -1.50 10.91 -3.52
CA ASN A 39 -2.46 11.08 -4.61
C ASN A 39 -3.02 9.73 -5.07
N ILE A 40 -2.20 8.67 -5.13
CA ILE A 40 -2.67 7.31 -5.40
C ILE A 40 -3.65 6.87 -4.28
N ALA A 41 -3.31 7.09 -3.01
CA ALA A 41 -4.19 6.72 -1.89
C ALA A 41 -5.55 7.45 -1.96
N LYS A 42 -5.56 8.74 -2.30
CA LYS A 42 -6.79 9.52 -2.51
C LYS A 42 -7.60 8.99 -3.70
N GLU A 43 -6.93 8.57 -4.76
CA GLU A 43 -7.59 8.00 -5.94
C GLU A 43 -8.26 6.67 -5.61
N VAL A 44 -7.64 5.82 -4.78
CA VAL A 44 -8.26 4.59 -4.28
C VAL A 44 -9.56 4.90 -3.52
N VAL A 45 -9.56 5.91 -2.65
CA VAL A 45 -10.78 6.36 -1.93
C VAL A 45 -11.85 6.86 -2.91
N ARG A 46 -11.46 7.63 -3.91
CA ARG A 46 -12.38 8.15 -4.95
C ARG A 46 -13.02 7.00 -5.74
N LEU A 47 -12.21 6.06 -6.22
CA LEU A 47 -12.67 4.89 -6.98
C LEU A 47 -13.57 3.98 -6.15
N ASN A 48 -13.27 3.77 -4.85
CA ASN A 48 -14.15 3.02 -3.95
C ASN A 48 -15.57 3.61 -3.92
N ARG A 49 -15.67 4.94 -3.83
CA ARG A 49 -16.97 5.64 -3.80
C ARG A 49 -17.70 5.57 -5.14
N GLU A 50 -16.99 5.80 -6.24
CA GLU A 50 -17.59 5.95 -7.56
C GLU A 50 -17.90 4.61 -8.24
N LEU A 51 -16.99 3.63 -8.13
CA LEU A 51 -17.06 2.39 -8.89
C LEU A 51 -17.49 1.18 -8.04
N PHE A 52 -17.27 1.24 -6.73
CA PHE A 52 -17.49 0.11 -5.82
C PHE A 52 -18.55 0.40 -4.76
N SER A 53 -19.42 1.39 -5.00
CA SER A 53 -20.54 1.77 -4.13
C SER A 53 -20.13 2.00 -2.67
N ASP A 54 -18.91 2.51 -2.47
CA ASP A 54 -18.32 2.72 -1.15
C ASP A 54 -18.31 1.42 -0.29
N SER A 55 -18.09 0.26 -0.91
CA SER A 55 -18.14 -1.05 -0.24
C SER A 55 -17.05 -1.28 0.82
N LEU A 56 -15.96 -0.51 0.77
CA LEU A 56 -14.88 -0.55 1.75
C LEU A 56 -14.93 0.65 2.70
N GLU A 57 -14.56 0.43 3.97
CA GLU A 57 -14.32 1.51 4.92
C GLU A 57 -12.82 1.83 4.97
N ILE A 58 -12.42 2.89 4.28
CA ILE A 58 -11.00 3.20 4.03
C ILE A 58 -10.50 4.31 4.97
N TYR A 59 -9.42 4.02 5.69
CA TYR A 59 -8.70 4.98 6.54
C TYR A 59 -7.31 5.24 5.96
N LEU A 60 -6.88 6.51 5.95
CA LEU A 60 -5.55 6.93 5.48
C LEU A 60 -4.70 7.41 6.65
N TYR A 61 -3.42 7.03 6.69
CA TYR A 61 -2.44 7.57 7.65
C TYR A 61 -1.08 7.79 6.99
N PRO A 62 -0.56 9.02 6.90
CA PRO A 62 -1.23 10.28 7.24
C PRO A 62 -2.46 10.54 6.38
N TYR A 63 -3.48 11.22 6.92
CA TYR A 63 -4.60 11.73 6.10
C TYR A 63 -4.20 12.97 5.28
N SER A 64 -3.15 13.68 5.67
CA SER A 64 -2.65 14.89 5.04
C SER A 64 -1.12 14.97 5.12
N ASP A 65 -0.50 15.78 4.24
CA ASP A 65 0.95 16.03 4.19
C ASP A 65 1.42 16.88 5.39
N THR A 66 1.32 16.31 6.58
CA THR A 66 1.71 16.94 7.84
C THR A 66 2.92 16.26 8.43
N LEU A 67 3.65 17.00 9.26
CA LEU A 67 4.77 16.48 10.03
C LEU A 67 4.27 15.49 11.08
N ILE A 68 4.05 14.25 10.68
CA ILE A 68 3.80 13.18 11.64
C ILE A 68 5.17 12.73 12.15
N SER A 69 5.45 12.97 13.43
CA SER A 69 6.55 12.32 14.16
C SER A 69 6.35 10.81 14.09
N LEU A 70 6.85 10.14 13.03
CA LEU A 70 6.94 8.67 12.84
C LEU A 70 5.91 7.90 13.67
N GLY A 71 4.64 8.30 13.56
CA GLY A 71 3.60 7.60 14.28
C GLY A 71 3.48 6.27 13.58
N ASP A 72 3.59 5.19 14.32
CA ASP A 72 3.57 3.86 13.74
C ASP A 72 2.21 3.64 13.04
N PRO A 73 2.14 3.59 11.69
CA PRO A 73 0.89 3.43 10.95
C PRO A 73 0.20 2.11 11.31
N THR A 74 0.97 1.13 11.82
CA THR A 74 0.42 -0.13 12.31
C THR A 74 -0.39 0.06 13.60
N LYS A 75 -0.17 1.12 14.38
CA LYS A 75 -1.00 1.43 15.55
C LYS A 75 -2.42 1.80 15.15
N LEU A 76 -2.59 2.58 14.07
CA LEU A 76 -3.93 2.89 13.57
C LEU A 76 -4.60 1.61 13.05
N ALA A 77 -3.91 0.80 12.25
CA ALA A 77 -4.45 -0.47 11.76
C ALA A 77 -4.90 -1.38 12.91
N LYS A 78 -4.08 -1.51 13.96
CA LYS A 78 -4.39 -2.30 15.17
C LYS A 78 -5.58 -1.72 15.94
N ALA A 79 -5.64 -0.40 16.11
CA ALA A 79 -6.72 0.27 16.84
C ALA A 79 -8.07 0.13 16.11
N LEU A 80 -8.06 0.27 14.78
CA LEU A 80 -9.23 0.07 13.93
C LEU A 80 -9.64 -1.40 13.80
N ARG A 81 -8.76 -2.34 14.18
CA ARG A 81 -8.87 -3.77 13.86
C ARG A 81 -9.08 -3.98 12.35
N ALA A 82 -8.26 -3.27 11.55
CA ALA A 82 -8.35 -3.30 10.09
C ALA A 82 -8.25 -4.73 9.57
N ASP A 83 -9.10 -5.07 8.61
CA ASP A 83 -9.08 -6.37 7.93
C ASP A 83 -7.92 -6.46 6.94
N VAL A 84 -7.51 -5.30 6.37
CA VAL A 84 -6.34 -5.19 5.48
C VAL A 84 -5.52 -3.93 5.80
N PHE A 85 -4.19 -4.05 5.79
CA PHE A 85 -3.24 -2.94 5.86
C PHE A 85 -2.41 -2.88 4.56
N VAL A 86 -2.41 -1.74 3.87
CA VAL A 86 -1.72 -1.55 2.59
C VAL A 86 -0.78 -0.37 2.67
N THR A 87 0.51 -0.58 2.38
CA THR A 87 1.50 0.50 2.25
C THR A 87 1.75 0.81 0.77
N ILE A 88 1.63 2.08 0.37
CA ILE A 88 1.88 2.53 -1.01
C ILE A 88 3.23 3.25 -1.07
N HIS A 89 4.13 2.76 -1.93
CA HIS A 89 5.43 3.38 -2.20
C HIS A 89 5.73 3.45 -3.69
N CYS A 90 6.53 4.44 -4.09
CA CYS A 90 7.24 4.43 -5.36
C CYS A 90 8.70 4.03 -5.14
N ASN A 91 9.17 3.05 -5.89
CA ASN A 91 10.55 2.61 -5.83
C ASN A 91 11.52 3.56 -6.52
N GLN A 92 12.79 3.43 -6.13
CA GLN A 92 13.91 4.09 -6.78
C GLN A 92 15.00 3.06 -7.08
N ALA A 93 15.55 3.12 -8.29
CA ALA A 93 16.63 2.24 -8.72
C ALA A 93 17.76 3.04 -9.36
N VAL A 94 19.00 2.58 -9.16
CA VAL A 94 20.19 3.14 -9.83
C VAL A 94 20.13 2.89 -11.34
N ARG A 95 19.60 1.72 -11.73
CA ARG A 95 19.43 1.37 -13.14
C ARG A 95 18.21 2.08 -13.72
N LYS A 96 18.44 3.05 -14.62
CA LYS A 96 17.39 3.83 -15.29
C LYS A 96 16.35 3.01 -16.07
N ALA A 97 16.71 1.79 -16.48
CA ALA A 97 15.81 0.87 -17.18
C ALA A 97 14.88 0.08 -16.25
N ALA A 98 15.07 0.15 -14.92
CA ALA A 98 14.19 -0.51 -13.97
C ALA A 98 12.86 0.24 -13.91
N GLN A 99 11.78 -0.46 -14.25
CA GLN A 99 10.42 0.06 -14.29
C GLN A 99 9.45 -1.07 -14.02
N GLY A 100 8.33 -0.77 -13.36
CA GLY A 100 7.23 -1.69 -13.17
C GLY A 100 6.54 -1.54 -11.82
N ILE A 101 5.76 -2.56 -11.47
CA ILE A 101 5.03 -2.67 -10.21
C ILE A 101 5.60 -3.86 -9.47
N GLU A 102 5.77 -3.71 -8.16
CA GLU A 102 6.18 -4.76 -7.26
C GLU A 102 5.28 -4.73 -6.03
N ASP A 103 4.92 -5.92 -5.56
CA ASP A 103 4.11 -6.09 -4.35
C ASP A 103 4.89 -6.97 -3.38
N PHE A 104 4.87 -6.60 -2.10
CA PHE A 104 5.49 -7.34 -1.02
C PHE A 104 4.47 -7.77 0.01
N ILE A 105 4.62 -8.99 0.50
CA ILE A 105 3.80 -9.56 1.54
C ILE A 105 4.72 -10.16 2.58
N LYS A 106 4.32 -10.06 3.84
CA LYS A 106 5.01 -10.74 4.93
C LYS A 106 4.94 -12.26 4.70
N GLN A 107 6.09 -12.92 4.79
CA GLN A 107 6.26 -14.33 4.42
C GLN A 107 5.32 -15.29 5.17
N ASP A 108 5.00 -15.00 6.43
CA ASP A 108 4.15 -15.84 7.28
C ASP A 108 2.71 -15.31 7.42
N ASP A 109 2.25 -14.54 6.45
CA ASP A 109 0.86 -14.09 6.43
C ASP A 109 -0.05 -15.20 5.89
N ALA A 110 -1.16 -15.48 6.59
CA ALA A 110 -2.15 -16.46 6.16
C ALA A 110 -2.77 -16.11 4.79
N LEU A 111 -2.75 -14.83 4.41
CA LEU A 111 -3.22 -14.35 3.12
C LEU A 111 -2.17 -14.41 2.02
N SER A 112 -0.90 -14.73 2.35
CA SER A 112 0.20 -14.73 1.39
C SER A 112 -0.14 -15.59 0.18
N GLU A 113 -0.55 -16.85 0.37
CA GLU A 113 -0.89 -17.78 -0.71
C GLU A 113 -2.05 -17.29 -1.61
N TYR A 114 -3.12 -16.76 -1.01
CA TYR A 114 -4.25 -16.18 -1.75
C TYR A 114 -3.84 -15.00 -2.61
N PHE A 115 -3.03 -14.10 -2.05
CA PHE A 115 -2.55 -12.91 -2.75
C PHE A 115 -1.57 -13.26 -3.87
N TRP A 116 -0.71 -14.27 -3.67
CA TRP A 116 0.15 -14.81 -4.73
C TRP A 116 -0.68 -15.29 -5.93
N LEU A 117 -1.78 -15.99 -5.67
CA LEU A 117 -2.68 -16.50 -6.72
C LEU A 117 -3.46 -15.37 -7.41
N SER A 118 -4.01 -14.41 -6.68
CA SER A 118 -4.77 -13.28 -7.28
C SER A 118 -3.87 -12.37 -8.10
N ASN A 119 -2.69 -12.03 -7.60
CA ASN A 119 -1.73 -11.20 -8.34
C ASN A 119 -1.17 -11.92 -9.56
N SER A 120 -1.03 -13.25 -9.52
CA SER A 120 -0.64 -13.99 -10.72
C SER A 120 -1.64 -13.79 -11.86
N GLN A 121 -2.95 -13.65 -11.58
CA GLN A 121 -3.98 -13.46 -12.60
C GLN A 121 -4.14 -11.99 -13.04
N LEU A 122 -4.07 -11.04 -12.10
CA LEU A 122 -4.16 -9.59 -12.40
C LEU A 122 -2.95 -9.08 -13.19
N VAL A 123 -1.73 -9.49 -12.80
CA VAL A 123 -0.48 -9.05 -13.43
C VAL A 123 -0.28 -9.67 -14.82
N LEU A 124 -0.86 -10.84 -15.12
CA LEU A 124 -0.80 -11.44 -16.46
C LEU A 124 -1.50 -10.61 -17.54
N ASN A 125 -2.41 -9.70 -17.16
CA ASN A 125 -3.16 -8.85 -18.08
C ASN A 125 -2.59 -7.43 -18.22
N MET A 126 -1.46 -7.11 -17.58
CA MET A 126 -0.79 -5.81 -17.71
C MET A 126 0.62 -5.98 -18.30
N PRO A 127 1.06 -5.14 -19.27
CA PRO A 127 2.41 -5.20 -19.82
C PRO A 127 3.39 -4.53 -18.85
N VAL A 128 3.67 -5.18 -17.72
CA VAL A 128 4.58 -4.68 -16.68
C VAL A 128 5.52 -5.79 -16.23
N PHE A 129 6.83 -5.48 -16.19
CA PHE A 129 7.86 -6.42 -15.73
C PHE A 129 7.59 -6.88 -14.29
N LYS A 130 7.72 -8.19 -14.09
CA LYS A 130 7.29 -8.93 -12.90
C LYS A 130 8.47 -9.14 -11.95
N TYR A 131 8.41 -8.57 -10.74
CA TYR A 131 9.18 -9.06 -9.60
C TYR A 131 8.33 -8.99 -8.34
N SER A 132 8.03 -10.15 -7.79
CA SER A 132 7.34 -10.30 -6.50
C SER A 132 8.27 -11.13 -5.60
N GLY A 133 8.80 -10.48 -4.57
CA GLY A 133 9.76 -11.07 -3.65
C GLY A 133 9.08 -11.55 -2.36
N LYS A 134 9.49 -12.71 -1.84
CA LYS A 134 9.24 -13.07 -0.44
C LYS A 134 10.30 -12.37 0.40
N LEU A 135 9.91 -11.49 1.32
CA LEU A 135 10.85 -10.86 2.26
C LEU A 135 11.22 -11.88 3.35
N PRO A 136 12.49 -12.34 3.43
CA PRO A 136 12.93 -13.20 4.51
C PRO A 136 13.18 -12.32 5.73
N ASN A 137 12.38 -12.50 6.77
CA ASN A 137 12.40 -11.78 8.05
C ASN A 137 11.80 -10.37 7.98
N ALA A 138 10.69 -10.18 8.70
CA ALA A 138 10.02 -8.91 8.88
C ALA A 138 10.85 -7.95 9.75
N GLN A 139 11.84 -7.32 9.13
CA GLN A 139 12.00 -5.88 9.24
C GLN A 139 11.68 -5.35 7.86
N VAL A 140 10.50 -4.75 7.69
CA VAL A 140 10.34 -3.72 6.66
C VAL A 140 11.52 -2.79 6.91
N PRO A 141 12.51 -2.69 5.99
CA PRO A 141 13.51 -1.65 6.14
C PRO A 141 12.66 -0.38 6.11
N PHE A 142 12.61 0.33 7.23
CA PHE A 142 12.24 1.72 7.18
C PHE A 142 13.20 2.30 6.15
N TRP A 143 12.66 2.61 4.96
CA TRP A 143 13.43 3.26 3.92
C TRP A 143 13.88 4.57 4.54
N ASN A 144 15.18 4.62 4.90
CA ASN A 144 15.82 5.76 5.56
C ASN A 144 15.49 7.08 4.86
#